data_AF-A0AAV1T6F5-F1
#
_entry.id   AF-A0AAV1T6F5-F1
#
_cell.length_a   1.000
_cell.length_b   1.000
_cell.length_c   1.000
_cell.angle_alpha   90.00
_cell.angle_beta   90.00
_cell.angle_gamma   90.00
#
_symmetry.space_group_name_H-M   'P 1'
#
loop_
_entity.id
_entity.type
_entity.pdbx_description
1 polymer ?
#
loop_
_entity_poly.entity_id
_entity_poly.type
_entity_poly.pdbx_seq_one_letter_code
_entity_poly.pdbx_strand_id
1 'polypeptide(L)'
;MCRVVLQPDPVRQSSVGGGAPKYSRTGDSRATGRDNSSDVRSRRGSSTAAQLDSAVHRESPLMEVEEEERRSPHDHVDRCVPESFFDRVTQGLRDDLEHERNRRLQMVDTASKHRAEFAFAQLENERALTSLRGELRVARGIVDRSRDEIAALQTLVDAHHQEHKALCEMLDRKGVLHRKKQRTDGTA
;
A
#
# COMPACT_ATOMS: atom_id res chain seq x y z
N MET A 1 28.26 -9.91 -39.63
CA MET A 1 28.69 -10.70 -38.46
C MET A 1 29.51 -9.79 -37.55
N CYS A 2 28.98 -9.40 -36.39
CA CYS A 2 29.67 -8.49 -35.47
C CYS A 2 29.90 -9.21 -34.14
N ARG A 3 31.18 -9.43 -33.80
CA ARG A 3 31.63 -9.93 -32.49
C ARG A 3 31.72 -8.76 -31.53
N VAL A 4 31.00 -8.85 -30.40
CA VAL A 4 31.25 -7.98 -29.24
C VAL A 4 32.18 -8.76 -28.31
N VAL A 5 33.38 -8.20 -28.08
CA VAL A 5 34.33 -8.69 -27.07
C VAL A 5 34.04 -7.91 -25.78
N LEU A 6 33.58 -8.62 -24.74
CA LEU A 6 33.48 -8.07 -23.39
C LEU A 6 34.87 -8.10 -22.74
N GLN A 7 35.41 -6.93 -22.38
CA GLN A 7 36.50 -6.84 -21.41
C GLN A 7 35.89 -6.88 -19.99
N PRO A 8 36.46 -7.66 -19.06
CA PRO A 8 36.22 -7.50 -17.63
C PRO A 8 37.31 -6.61 -17.00
N ASP A 9 36.93 -5.80 -16.00
CA ASP A 9 37.65 -5.52 -14.73
C ASP A 9 37.23 -4.16 -14.14
N PRO A 10 37.53 -3.83 -12.85
CA PRO A 10 38.15 -4.63 -11.80
C PRO A 10 37.35 -4.67 -10.48
N VAL A 11 37.70 -5.66 -9.66
CA VAL A 11 37.41 -5.75 -8.22
C VAL A 11 37.80 -4.44 -7.52
N ARG A 12 36.84 -3.78 -6.86
CA ARG A 12 37.12 -2.79 -5.81
C ARG A 12 36.56 -3.27 -4.48
N GLN A 13 37.48 -3.68 -3.62
CA GLN A 13 37.27 -3.68 -2.18
C GLN A 13 37.24 -2.22 -1.71
N SER A 14 36.19 -1.85 -0.98
CA SER A 14 36.19 -0.64 -0.15
C SER A 14 35.68 -1.00 1.23
N SER A 15 36.62 -1.03 2.18
CA SER A 15 36.41 -1.03 3.61
C SER A 15 35.74 0.28 4.02
N VAL A 16 34.51 0.19 4.54
CA VAL A 16 33.85 1.28 5.27
C VAL A 16 33.26 0.68 6.54
N GLY A 17 33.86 1.05 7.68
CA GLY A 17 33.29 0.83 8.99
C GLY A 17 32.02 1.66 9.13
N GLY A 18 30.88 0.97 9.21
CA GLY A 18 29.59 1.53 9.59
C GLY A 18 29.14 0.90 10.90
N GLY A 19 28.99 1.73 11.94
CA GLY A 19 28.55 1.30 13.26
C GLY A 19 27.19 0.58 13.21
N ALA A 20 27.12 -0.57 13.87
CA ALA A 20 25.90 -1.35 14.01
C ALA A 20 24.95 -0.72 15.05
N PRO A 21 23.68 -0.46 14.74
CA PRO A 21 22.67 -0.18 15.75
C PRO A 21 22.28 -1.51 16.42
N LYS A 22 22.69 -1.67 17.68
CA LYS A 22 22.20 -2.75 18.56
C LYS A 22 20.76 -2.43 18.96
N TYR A 23 19.79 -3.07 18.32
CA TYR A 23 18.44 -3.19 18.88
C TYR A 23 18.19 -4.64 19.26
N SER A 24 18.16 -4.88 20.56
CA SER A 24 17.71 -6.12 21.17
C SER A 24 16.22 -6.31 20.90
N ARG A 25 15.91 -7.40 20.21
CA ARG A 25 14.57 -7.92 19.95
C ARG A 25 13.99 -8.47 21.25
N THR A 26 13.18 -7.67 21.93
CA THR A 26 12.33 -8.16 23.02
C THR A 26 11.03 -8.65 22.39
N GLY A 27 10.97 -9.95 22.18
CA GLY A 27 9.71 -10.63 21.93
C GLY A 27 9.10 -11.01 23.26
N ASP A 28 7.87 -10.58 23.50
CA ASP A 28 6.92 -11.41 24.24
C ASP A 28 5.54 -11.24 23.63
N SER A 29 5.11 -12.32 22.99
CA SER A 29 3.80 -12.54 22.44
C SER A 29 2.81 -12.76 23.58
N ARG A 30 1.75 -11.95 23.63
CA ARG A 30 0.51 -12.39 24.28
C ARG A 30 -0.66 -12.21 23.33
N ALA A 31 -1.04 -13.33 22.72
CA ALA A 31 -2.32 -13.50 22.09
C ALA A 31 -3.41 -13.49 23.16
N THR A 32 -4.43 -12.65 22.99
CA THR A 32 -5.75 -12.91 23.55
C THR A 32 -6.77 -12.34 22.59
N GLY A 33 -7.54 -13.22 21.96
CA GLY A 33 -8.58 -12.87 21.02
C GLY A 33 -9.71 -12.08 21.69
N ARG A 34 -10.35 -11.23 20.89
CA ARG A 34 -11.71 -10.77 21.15
C ARG A 34 -12.37 -10.32 19.86
N ASP A 35 -12.99 -11.29 19.21
CA ASP A 35 -14.36 -11.26 18.72
C ASP A 35 -15.13 -9.93 18.80
N ASN A 36 -15.68 -9.56 17.63
CA ASN A 36 -17.03 -9.06 17.38
C ASN A 36 -17.41 -7.63 17.84
N SER A 37 -17.51 -6.70 16.88
CA SER A 37 -18.77 -5.98 16.61
C SER A 37 -18.66 -5.14 15.35
N SER A 38 -19.49 -5.47 14.35
CA SER A 38 -19.80 -4.61 13.22
C SER A 38 -21.05 -3.81 13.55
N ASP A 39 -20.89 -2.54 13.92
CA ASP A 39 -22.02 -1.60 13.99
C ASP A 39 -21.94 -0.61 12.82
N VAL A 40 -22.60 -1.03 11.74
CA VAL A 40 -22.92 -0.22 10.57
C VAL A 40 -24.01 0.76 10.97
N ARG A 41 -23.66 2.01 11.28
CA ARG A 41 -24.65 3.10 11.27
C ARG A 41 -24.82 3.64 9.86
N SER A 42 -25.67 2.93 9.12
CA SER A 42 -26.40 3.47 7.97
C SER A 42 -27.28 4.64 8.42
N ARG A 43 -27.00 5.85 7.93
CA ARG A 43 -27.98 6.95 7.90
C ARG A 43 -28.11 7.46 6.48
N ARG A 44 -29.02 6.81 5.75
CA ARG A 44 -29.57 7.24 4.47
C ARG A 44 -30.97 7.80 4.71
N GLY A 45 -31.22 9.00 4.16
CA GLY A 45 -32.55 9.59 3.93
C GLY A 45 -33.13 10.37 5.12
N SER A 46 -33.77 11.52 4.98
CA SER A 46 -34.20 12.29 3.81
C SER A 46 -34.57 13.70 4.26
N SER A 47 -34.34 14.65 3.37
CA SER A 47 -35.16 15.82 2.99
C SER A 47 -36.15 16.52 3.95
N THR A 48 -36.02 17.85 3.92
CA THR A 48 -37.08 18.89 3.79
C THR A 48 -37.98 19.19 4.99
N ALA A 49 -37.76 20.36 5.59
CA ALA A 49 -38.79 21.38 5.82
C ALA A 49 -38.13 22.68 6.30
N ALA A 50 -38.37 23.77 5.58
CA ALA A 50 -38.12 25.12 6.04
C ALA A 50 -39.09 25.44 7.19
N GLN A 51 -38.60 26.09 8.24
CA GLN A 51 -39.43 26.94 9.10
C GLN A 51 -38.67 28.25 9.38
N LEU A 52 -39.19 29.28 8.74
CA LEU A 52 -39.09 30.69 9.13
C LEU A 52 -39.72 30.85 10.52
N ASP A 53 -38.98 31.47 11.44
CA ASP A 53 -39.47 32.25 12.58
C ASP A 53 -38.22 32.83 13.27
N SER A 54 -38.16 34.02 13.82
CA SER A 54 -39.15 35.05 14.13
C SER A 54 -38.32 36.30 14.46
N ALA A 55 -38.49 37.38 13.70
CA ALA A 55 -37.86 38.66 14.01
C ALA A 55 -38.75 39.39 15.03
N VAL A 56 -38.19 39.65 16.21
CA VAL A 56 -38.81 40.39 17.30
C VAL A 56 -39.18 41.80 16.82
N HIS A 57 -40.49 42.04 16.66
CA HIS A 57 -41.06 43.37 16.46
C HIS A 57 -40.87 44.19 17.73
N ARG A 58 -40.05 45.23 17.63
CA ARG A 58 -39.94 46.27 18.66
C ARG A 58 -40.89 47.41 18.27
N GLU A 59 -42.08 47.42 18.88
CA GLU A 59 -42.99 48.57 18.82
C GLU A 59 -42.34 49.75 19.55
N SER A 60 -42.34 50.92 18.91
CA SER A 60 -41.96 52.20 19.53
C SER A 60 -43.22 53.08 19.60
N PRO A 61 -43.47 53.79 20.70
CA PRO A 61 -44.68 54.59 20.85
C PRO A 61 -44.63 55.85 19.98
N LEU A 62 -45.79 56.18 19.40
CA LEU A 62 -46.06 57.39 18.65
C LEU A 62 -46.14 58.57 19.64
N MET A 63 -45.20 59.52 19.55
CA MET A 63 -45.36 60.85 20.14
C MET A 63 -45.72 61.84 19.05
N GLU A 64 -46.94 62.36 19.16
CA GLU A 64 -47.50 63.48 18.42
C GLU A 64 -46.86 64.77 18.95
N VAL A 65 -46.02 65.43 18.14
CA VAL A 65 -45.53 66.79 18.39
C VAL A 65 -45.45 67.54 17.07
N GLU A 66 -46.44 68.42 16.92
CA GLU A 66 -46.46 69.76 16.33
C GLU A 66 -45.59 70.07 15.09
N GLU A 67 -46.29 70.60 14.08
CA GLU A 67 -45.77 71.18 12.85
C GLU A 67 -44.81 72.34 13.11
N GLU A 68 -43.57 72.23 12.63
CA GLU A 68 -42.75 73.39 12.30
C GLU A 68 -42.19 73.23 10.88
N GLU A 69 -42.83 73.91 9.94
CA GLU A 69 -42.41 74.11 8.56
C GLU A 69 -41.01 74.77 8.52
N ARG A 70 -39.95 73.97 8.43
CA ARG A 70 -38.62 74.45 8.02
C ARG A 70 -38.28 73.82 6.68
N ARG A 71 -38.44 74.62 5.63
CA ARG A 71 -38.01 74.34 4.25
C ARG A 71 -36.54 73.95 4.23
N SER A 72 -36.27 72.65 4.09
CA SER A 72 -34.95 72.16 3.71
C SER A 72 -34.77 72.38 2.20
N PRO A 73 -33.66 72.96 1.75
CA PRO A 73 -33.32 73.01 0.34
C PRO A 73 -33.30 71.59 -0.21
N HIS A 74 -33.90 71.46 -1.37
CA HIS A 74 -34.15 70.23 -2.09
C HIS A 74 -32.83 69.69 -2.69
N ASP A 75 -31.90 69.24 -1.85
CA ASP A 75 -30.76 68.42 -2.31
C ASP A 75 -31.17 66.94 -2.25
N HIS A 76 -32.23 66.61 -2.97
CA HIS A 76 -32.37 65.27 -3.52
C HIS A 76 -31.35 65.17 -4.66
N VAL A 77 -30.10 64.91 -4.28
CA VAL A 77 -29.19 64.20 -5.19
C VAL A 77 -29.85 62.86 -5.39
N ASP A 78 -30.67 62.79 -6.44
CA ASP A 78 -31.17 61.59 -7.05
C ASP A 78 -29.94 60.79 -7.45
N ARG A 79 -29.40 60.04 -6.49
CA ARG A 79 -28.21 59.22 -6.64
C ARG A 79 -28.67 57.97 -7.37
N CYS A 80 -29.16 58.18 -8.59
CA CYS A 80 -29.37 57.15 -9.58
C CYS A 80 -28.03 56.43 -9.71
N VAL A 81 -27.98 55.21 -9.18
CA VAL A 81 -26.85 54.31 -9.38
C VAL A 81 -26.65 54.24 -10.90
N PRO A 82 -25.48 54.61 -11.43
CA PRO A 82 -25.27 54.63 -12.87
C PRO A 82 -25.65 53.27 -13.44
N GLU A 83 -26.41 53.20 -14.53
CA GLU A 83 -26.77 51.92 -15.18
C GLU A 83 -25.52 51.06 -15.44
N SER A 84 -24.38 51.70 -15.73
CA SER A 84 -23.06 51.07 -15.88
C SER A 84 -22.52 50.34 -14.63
N PHE A 85 -23.07 50.57 -13.44
CA PHE A 85 -22.73 49.82 -12.23
C PHE A 85 -23.25 48.39 -12.30
N PHE A 86 -24.51 48.21 -12.70
CA PHE A 86 -25.11 46.89 -12.82
C PHE A 86 -24.44 46.08 -13.93
N ASP A 87 -24.05 46.72 -15.03
CA ASP A 87 -23.28 46.07 -16.10
C ASP A 87 -21.92 45.57 -15.58
N ARG A 88 -21.20 46.39 -14.82
CA ARG A 88 -19.91 46.00 -14.23
C ARG A 88 -20.05 44.85 -13.23
N VAL A 89 -21.04 44.92 -12.35
CA VAL A 89 -21.32 43.86 -11.38
C VAL A 89 -21.70 42.57 -12.11
N THR A 90 -22.56 42.67 -13.12
CA THR A 90 -22.98 41.51 -13.92
C THR A 90 -21.82 40.89 -14.68
N GLN A 91 -20.94 41.71 -15.28
CA GLN A 91 -19.73 41.22 -15.95
C GLN A 91 -18.80 40.52 -14.97
N GLY A 92 -18.52 41.13 -13.81
CA GLY A 92 -17.68 40.51 -12.77
C GLY A 92 -18.22 39.15 -12.32
N LEU A 93 -19.53 39.03 -12.10
CA LEU A 93 -20.16 37.76 -11.75
C LEU A 93 -20.03 36.71 -12.87
N ARG A 94 -20.11 37.11 -14.14
CA ARG A 94 -19.91 36.19 -15.27
C ARG A 94 -18.47 35.68 -15.31
N ASP A 95 -17.51 36.58 -15.13
CA ASP A 95 -16.08 36.24 -15.15
C ASP A 95 -15.73 35.31 -13.97
N ASP A 96 -16.25 35.60 -12.77
CA ASP A 96 -16.06 34.77 -11.57
C ASP A 96 -16.66 33.36 -11.76
N LEU A 97 -17.86 33.27 -12.34
CA LEU A 97 -18.50 31.99 -12.64
C LEU A 97 -17.74 31.19 -13.68
N GLU A 98 -17.22 31.85 -14.73
CA GLU A 98 -16.39 31.18 -15.73
C GLU A 98 -15.06 30.70 -15.15
N HIS A 99 -14.42 31.53 -14.32
CA HIS A 99 -13.19 31.15 -13.62
C HIS A 99 -13.40 29.92 -12.73
N GLU A 100 -14.44 29.93 -11.90
CA GLU A 100 -14.76 28.80 -11.02
C GLU A 100 -15.20 27.56 -11.82
N ARG A 101 -15.93 27.71 -12.93
CA ARG A 101 -16.23 26.60 -13.86
C ARG A 101 -14.95 25.96 -14.37
N ASN A 102 -14.02 26.75 -14.87
CA ASN A 102 -12.77 26.25 -15.44
C ASN A 102 -11.90 25.58 -14.36
N ARG A 103 -11.83 26.18 -13.17
CA ARG A 103 -11.15 25.57 -12.02
C ARG A 103 -11.72 24.20 -11.66
N ARG A 104 -13.06 24.08 -11.60
CA ARG A 104 -13.74 22.80 -11.31
C ARG A 104 -13.49 21.75 -12.38
N LEU A 105 -13.53 22.13 -13.66
CA LEU A 105 -13.23 21.22 -14.76
C LEU A 105 -11.79 20.69 -14.64
N GLN A 106 -10.82 21.55 -14.39
CA GLN A 106 -9.43 21.14 -14.18
C GLN A 106 -9.27 20.18 -12.98
N MET A 107 -10.00 20.43 -11.89
CA MET A 107 -10.02 19.52 -10.74
C MET A 107 -10.61 18.15 -11.08
N VAL A 108 -11.70 18.11 -11.85
CA VAL A 108 -12.32 16.85 -12.29
C VAL A 108 -11.36 16.09 -13.21
N ASP A 109 -10.71 16.77 -14.15
CA ASP A 109 -9.75 16.16 -15.07
C ASP A 109 -8.56 15.55 -14.31
N THR A 110 -7.96 16.32 -13.41
CA THR A 110 -6.84 15.83 -12.58
C THR A 110 -7.25 14.66 -11.68
N ALA A 111 -8.42 14.72 -11.04
CA ALA A 111 -8.94 13.62 -10.23
C ALA A 111 -9.20 12.36 -11.08
N SER A 112 -9.74 12.53 -12.30
CA SER A 112 -9.99 11.43 -13.22
C SER A 112 -8.68 10.76 -13.67
N LYS A 113 -7.64 11.56 -13.94
CA LYS A 113 -6.30 11.08 -14.30
C LYS A 113 -5.69 10.26 -13.18
N HIS A 114 -5.67 10.78 -11.95
CA HIS A 114 -5.12 10.05 -10.81
C HIS A 114 -5.88 8.76 -10.51
N ARG A 115 -7.21 8.78 -10.65
CA ARG A 115 -8.02 7.55 -10.52
C ARG A 115 -7.64 6.51 -11.57
N ALA A 116 -7.43 6.93 -12.82
CA ALA A 116 -7.00 6.03 -13.88
C ALA A 116 -5.60 5.47 -13.61
N GLU A 117 -4.62 6.32 -13.27
CA GLU A 117 -3.26 5.92 -12.90
C GLU A 117 -3.26 4.90 -11.77
N PHE A 118 -4.06 5.14 -10.72
CA PHE A 118 -4.21 4.21 -9.62
C PHE A 118 -4.79 2.85 -10.07
N ALA A 119 -5.82 2.86 -10.90
CA ALA A 119 -6.42 1.64 -11.43
C ALA A 119 -5.43 0.83 -12.29
N PHE A 120 -4.60 1.49 -13.10
CA PHE A 120 -3.54 0.82 -13.87
C PHE A 120 -2.48 0.20 -12.97
N ALA A 121 -1.99 0.95 -11.99
CA ALA A 121 -1.01 0.45 -11.02
C ALA A 121 -1.56 -0.76 -10.24
N GLN A 122 -2.85 -0.74 -9.89
CA GLN A 122 -3.51 -1.87 -9.24
C GLN A 122 -3.54 -3.11 -10.14
N LEU A 123 -3.91 -2.96 -11.41
CA LEU A 123 -3.93 -4.07 -12.37
C LEU A 123 -2.54 -4.66 -12.62
N GLU A 124 -1.51 -3.82 -12.72
CA GLU A 124 -0.12 -4.28 -12.86
C GLU A 124 0.34 -5.09 -11.65
N ASN A 125 0.00 -4.62 -10.44
CA ASN A 125 0.30 -5.34 -9.20
C ASN A 125 -0.40 -6.71 -9.16
N GLU A 126 -1.69 -6.76 -9.50
CA GLU A 126 -2.45 -8.02 -9.54
C GLU A 126 -1.87 -9.02 -10.56
N ARG A 127 -1.46 -8.54 -11.73
CA ARG A 127 -0.77 -9.36 -12.73
C ARG A 127 0.57 -9.89 -12.21
N ALA A 128 1.38 -9.03 -11.59
CA ALA A 128 2.67 -9.42 -11.01
C ALA A 128 2.50 -10.47 -9.89
N LEU A 129 1.54 -10.28 -8.98
CA LEU A 129 1.22 -11.24 -7.94
C LEU A 129 0.76 -12.58 -8.51
N THR A 130 -0.04 -12.56 -9.56
CA THR A 130 -0.49 -13.78 -10.24
C THR A 130 0.67 -14.52 -10.90
N SER A 131 1.59 -13.80 -11.55
CA SER A 131 2.82 -14.36 -12.12
C SER A 131 3.67 -15.04 -11.04
N LEU A 132 3.96 -14.32 -9.95
CA LEU A 132 4.75 -14.83 -8.83
C LEU A 132 4.12 -16.07 -8.19
N ARG A 133 2.79 -16.11 -8.05
CA ARG A 133 2.08 -17.31 -7.57
C ARG A 133 2.26 -18.50 -8.51
N GLY A 134 2.27 -18.25 -9.82
CA GLY A 134 2.55 -19.27 -10.84
C GLY A 134 3.96 -19.84 -10.68
N GLU A 135 4.96 -18.97 -10.62
CA GLU A 135 6.37 -19.35 -10.43
C GLU A 135 6.58 -20.13 -9.12
N LEU A 136 5.99 -19.66 -8.02
CA LEU A 136 6.06 -20.34 -6.73
C LEU A 136 5.47 -21.76 -6.79
N ARG A 137 4.36 -21.95 -7.50
CA ARG A 137 3.76 -23.26 -7.71
C ARG A 137 4.71 -24.19 -8.46
N VAL A 138 5.35 -23.71 -9.52
CA VAL A 138 6.34 -24.48 -10.29
C VAL A 138 7.54 -24.85 -9.42
N ALA A 139 8.11 -23.87 -8.69
CA ALA A 139 9.24 -24.08 -7.80
C ALA A 139 8.91 -25.13 -6.72
N ARG A 140 7.71 -25.07 -6.13
CA ARG A 140 7.25 -26.07 -5.17
C ARG A 140 7.19 -27.46 -5.77
N GLY A 141 6.62 -27.59 -6.97
CA GLY A 141 6.58 -28.87 -7.68
C GLY A 141 7.96 -29.42 -8.06
N ILE A 142 8.97 -28.55 -8.27
CA ILE A 142 10.37 -28.98 -8.44
C ILE A 142 10.90 -29.53 -7.11
N VAL A 143 10.73 -28.81 -6.00
CA VAL A 143 11.19 -29.24 -4.68
C VAL A 143 10.58 -30.57 -4.27
N ASP A 144 9.28 -30.76 -4.49
CA ASP A 144 8.59 -32.00 -4.13
C ASP A 144 9.13 -33.19 -4.96
N ARG A 145 9.33 -33.01 -6.28
CA ARG A 145 9.99 -34.04 -7.11
C ARG A 145 11.40 -34.37 -6.65
N SER A 146 12.21 -33.35 -6.33
CA SER A 146 13.56 -33.59 -5.81
C SER A 146 13.55 -34.32 -4.47
N ARG A 147 12.56 -34.07 -3.61
CA ARG A 147 12.40 -34.84 -2.36
C ARG A 147 12.09 -36.31 -2.63
N ASP A 148 11.20 -36.58 -3.57
CA ASP A 148 10.86 -37.96 -3.96
C ASP A 148 12.08 -38.70 -4.53
N GLU A 149 12.87 -38.03 -5.37
CA GLU A 149 14.14 -38.57 -5.91
C GLU A 149 15.15 -38.86 -4.81
N ILE A 150 15.33 -37.94 -3.86
CA ILE A 150 16.22 -38.12 -2.70
C ILE A 150 15.76 -39.31 -1.86
N ALA A 151 14.45 -39.44 -1.61
CA ALA A 151 13.90 -40.57 -0.86
C ALA A 151 14.17 -41.90 -1.58
N ALA A 152 13.97 -41.96 -2.90
CA ALA A 152 14.28 -43.15 -3.69
C ALA A 152 15.78 -43.51 -3.62
N LEU A 153 16.67 -42.52 -3.77
CA LEU A 153 18.11 -42.75 -3.65
C LEU A 153 18.50 -43.24 -2.25
N GLN A 154 17.89 -42.71 -1.20
CA GLN A 154 18.13 -43.17 0.16
C GLN A 154 17.76 -44.65 0.33
N THR A 155 16.60 -45.07 -0.19
CA THR A 155 16.19 -46.49 -0.13
C THR A 155 17.16 -47.40 -0.88
N LEU A 156 17.72 -46.94 -2.01
CA LEU A 156 18.71 -47.70 -2.78
C LEU A 156 20.04 -47.83 -2.02
N VAL A 157 20.51 -46.74 -1.41
CA VAL A 157 21.72 -46.74 -0.58
C VAL A 157 21.56 -47.68 0.60
N ASP A 158 20.40 -47.63 1.27
CA ASP A 158 20.11 -48.50 2.42
C ASP A 158 20.08 -49.98 1.99
N ALA A 159 19.47 -50.31 0.86
CA ALA A 159 19.47 -51.67 0.31
C ALA A 159 20.89 -52.16 0.02
N HIS A 160 21.69 -51.36 -0.69
CA HIS A 160 23.08 -51.72 -0.98
C HIS A 160 23.93 -51.87 0.29
N HIS A 161 23.68 -51.03 1.31
CA HIS A 161 24.34 -51.16 2.59
C HIS A 161 24.02 -52.49 3.29
N GLN A 162 22.75 -52.93 3.26
CA GLN A 162 22.35 -54.23 3.80
C GLN A 162 22.99 -55.39 3.04
N GLU A 163 23.05 -55.33 1.71
CA GLU A 163 23.73 -56.34 0.89
C GLU A 163 25.21 -56.44 1.22
N HIS A 164 25.90 -55.29 1.27
CA HIS A 164 27.32 -55.24 1.64
C HIS A 164 27.55 -55.83 3.03
N LYS A 165 26.72 -55.47 4.01
CA LYS A 165 26.78 -56.03 5.35
C LYS A 165 26.62 -57.57 5.34
N ALA A 166 25.62 -58.08 4.63
CA ALA A 166 25.38 -59.52 4.52
C ALA A 166 26.57 -60.27 3.88
N LEU A 167 27.19 -59.67 2.85
CA LEU A 167 28.39 -60.23 2.21
C LEU A 167 29.59 -60.26 3.18
N CYS A 168 29.83 -59.18 3.93
CA CYS A 168 30.88 -59.16 4.96
C CYS A 168 30.67 -60.26 6.00
N GLU A 169 29.46 -60.40 6.54
CA GLU A 169 29.14 -61.45 7.51
C GLU A 169 29.37 -62.86 6.94
N MET A 170 29.06 -63.09 5.66
CA MET A 170 29.32 -64.38 5.01
C MET A 170 30.82 -64.68 4.89
N LEU A 171 31.62 -63.68 4.51
CA LEU A 171 33.07 -63.81 4.37
C LEU A 171 33.76 -64.04 5.72
N ASP A 172 33.29 -63.36 6.77
CA ASP A 172 33.73 -63.57 8.15
C ASP A 172 33.47 -65.01 8.61
N ARG A 173 32.25 -65.53 8.38
CA ARG A 173 31.89 -66.93 8.73
C ARG A 173 32.73 -67.96 8.00
N LYS A 174 33.13 -67.68 6.75
CA LYS A 174 34.01 -68.56 5.97
C LYS A 174 35.49 -68.43 6.34
N GLY A 175 35.85 -67.55 7.28
CA GLY A 175 37.24 -67.33 7.71
C GLY A 175 38.14 -66.69 6.64
N VAL A 176 37.53 -66.11 5.59
CA VAL A 176 38.25 -65.52 4.46
C VAL A 176 38.86 -64.16 4.84
N LEU A 177 38.24 -63.46 5.80
CA LEU A 177 38.76 -62.21 6.34
C LEU A 177 39.79 -62.50 7.44
N HIS A 178 41.07 -62.58 7.04
CA HIS A 178 42.17 -62.73 7.99
C HIS A 178 42.38 -61.42 8.76
N ARG A 179 42.06 -61.42 10.06
CA ARG A 179 42.38 -60.34 10.99
C ARG A 179 43.91 -60.21 11.07
N LYS A 180 44.50 -59.27 10.31
CA LYS A 180 45.91 -58.87 10.51
C LYS A 180 46.05 -58.45 11.98
N LYS A 181 46.66 -59.30 12.80
CA LYS A 181 47.02 -58.95 14.18
C LYS A 181 47.98 -57.77 14.10
N GLN A 182 47.63 -56.63 14.70
CA GLN A 182 48.61 -55.60 14.98
C GLN A 182 49.68 -56.22 15.88
N ARG A 183 50.90 -56.36 15.37
CA ARG A 183 52.07 -56.59 16.23
C ARG A 183 52.27 -55.31 17.04
N THR A 184 51.83 -55.32 18.28
CA THR A 184 52.37 -54.43 19.31
C THR A 184 53.75 -54.98 19.67
N ASP A 185 54.76 -54.61 18.88
CA ASP A 185 56.14 -54.73 19.31
C ASP A 185 56.36 -53.63 20.35
N GLY A 186 56.05 -53.97 21.60
CA GLY A 186 56.54 -53.22 22.74
C GLY A 186 58.04 -53.49 22.85
N THR A 187 58.84 -52.48 22.52
CA THR A 187 60.25 -52.47 22.87
C THR A 187 60.49 -51.26 23.78
N ALA A 188 60.84 -51.60 25.01
CA ALA A 188 61.37 -50.69 26.03
C ALA A 188 62.77 -50.18 25.65
#